data_AF-A0A7S4JKY5-F1
#
_entry.id   AF-A0A7S4JKY5-F1
#
_cell.length_a   1.000
_cell.length_b   1.000
_cell.length_c   1.000
_cell.angle_alpha   90.00
_cell.angle_beta   90.00
_cell.angle_gamma   90.00
#
_symmetry.space_group_name_H-M   'P 1'
#
loop_
_entity.id
_entity.type
_entity.pdbx_description
1 polymer ?
#
loop_
_entity_poly.entity_id
_entity_poly.type
_entity_poly.pdbx_seq_one_letter_code
_entity_poly.pdbx_strand_id
1 'polypeptide(L)'
;STDANCAIIMDGLSPVLPPDVLGLFDLPGTCQTKARDWLRTGKDILEFKAERIRQRYAMSVFFCEMDGGDWIQGDSWLSDLHECDWYNKVGLDPCNRREQMEMLRVTDNGLAGTMPVELFILSNLYEFTLANNMMSGTLPQLFDKFKELDTLVIPFNQFEGSFPRQVWEYPDMVYLDVAYNGFTGTIPTDIDTRMPNLQVAFLENNNLSGPIPENLGNLKQLHRLHLDDNKFTGKISPTLGLPPRMSELLLHDNLLTGEVPKELGDLNRLQLLT
;
A
#
# COMPACT_ATOMS: atom_id res chain seq x y z
N SER A 1 26.49 29.17 10.94
CA SER A 1 26.88 28.48 9.70
C SER A 1 25.59 28.23 8.93
N THR A 2 25.35 28.92 7.82
CA THR A 2 24.23 28.61 6.93
C THR A 2 24.68 27.47 6.02
N ASP A 3 24.49 26.25 6.50
CA ASP A 3 24.76 25.03 5.74
C ASP A 3 23.84 24.99 4.51
N ALA A 4 24.38 25.26 3.32
CA ALA A 4 23.63 25.33 2.07
C ALA A 4 22.94 24.00 1.72
N ASN A 5 23.55 22.87 2.10
CA ASN A 5 22.96 21.55 1.90
C ASN A 5 21.75 21.37 2.83
N CYS A 6 21.84 21.83 4.08
CA CYS A 6 20.71 21.79 4.99
C CYS A 6 19.55 22.68 4.51
N ALA A 7 19.86 23.87 3.98
CA ALA A 7 18.85 24.78 3.44
C ALA A 7 18.08 24.17 2.25
N ILE A 8 18.78 23.60 1.24
CA ILE A 8 18.10 23.01 0.07
C ILE A 8 17.27 21.78 0.44
N ILE A 9 17.73 20.97 1.41
CA ILE A 9 16.97 19.83 1.92
C ILE A 9 15.68 20.32 2.59
N MET A 10 15.77 21.32 3.46
CA MET A 10 14.60 21.88 4.15
C MET A 10 13.63 22.57 3.19
N ASP A 11 14.11 23.27 2.17
CA ASP A 11 13.27 23.88 1.13
C ASP A 11 12.49 22.80 0.35
N GLY A 12 13.11 21.63 0.12
CA GLY A 12 12.46 20.48 -0.53
C GLY A 12 11.41 19.78 0.34
N LEU A 13 11.69 19.62 1.64
CA LEU A 13 10.91 18.78 2.56
C LEU A 13 9.85 19.53 3.37
N SER A 14 10.12 20.75 3.85
CA SER A 14 9.21 21.51 4.72
C SER A 14 7.78 21.67 4.18
N PRO A 15 7.55 21.80 2.85
CA PRO A 15 6.19 21.91 2.31
C PRO A 15 5.34 20.64 2.42
N VAL A 16 5.95 19.47 2.65
CA VAL A 16 5.28 18.16 2.58
C VAL A 16 5.36 17.35 3.87
N LEU A 17 6.32 17.65 4.76
CA LEU A 17 6.46 16.92 6.02
C LEU A 17 5.39 17.32 7.05
N PRO A 18 4.73 16.35 7.72
CA PRO A 18 3.92 16.61 8.89
C PRO A 18 4.70 17.34 10.01
N PRO A 19 4.06 18.21 10.81
CA PRO A 19 4.74 18.96 11.88
C PRO A 19 5.46 18.10 12.92
N ASP A 20 4.89 16.93 13.25
CA ASP A 20 5.47 15.93 14.14
C ASP A 20 6.75 15.32 13.56
N VAL A 21 6.75 14.99 12.26
CA VAL A 21 7.95 14.51 11.55
C VAL A 21 9.04 15.60 11.49
N LEU A 22 8.67 16.86 11.26
CA LEU A 22 9.61 17.98 11.31
C LEU A 22 10.27 18.12 12.68
N GLY A 23 9.54 17.82 13.77
CA GLY A 23 10.09 17.79 15.13
C GLY A 23 11.16 16.72 15.35
N LEU A 24 11.15 15.64 14.55
CA LEU A 24 12.15 14.57 14.61
C LEU A 24 13.41 14.87 13.81
N PHE A 25 13.36 15.88 12.93
CA PHE A 25 14.43 16.14 11.96
C PHE A 25 15.78 16.43 12.61
N ASP A 26 15.77 17.10 13.78
CA ASP A 26 16.96 17.43 14.58
C ASP A 26 17.15 16.54 15.82
N LEU A 27 16.29 15.53 16.01
CA LEU A 27 16.34 14.65 17.19
C LEU A 27 17.39 13.54 17.00
N PRO A 28 18.52 13.56 17.73
CA PRO A 28 19.62 12.62 17.48
C PRO A 28 19.21 11.16 17.66
N GLY A 29 19.68 10.30 16.75
CA GLY A 29 19.50 8.85 16.82
C GLY A 29 18.25 8.33 16.08
N THR A 30 17.35 9.22 15.66
CA THR A 30 16.18 8.86 14.83
C THR A 30 16.57 8.53 13.39
N CYS A 31 15.71 7.80 12.69
CA CYS A 31 15.91 7.53 11.27
C CYS A 31 15.75 8.78 10.40
N GLN A 32 14.93 9.73 10.82
CA GLN A 32 14.74 11.04 10.20
C GLN A 32 16.05 11.84 10.21
N THR A 33 16.70 11.96 11.37
CA THR A 33 18.01 12.61 11.48
C THR A 33 19.09 11.86 10.71
N LYS A 34 19.11 10.52 10.75
CA LYS A 34 20.06 9.71 9.95
C LYS A 34 19.88 9.92 8.44
N ALA A 35 18.64 9.92 7.96
CA ALA A 35 18.29 10.14 6.55
C ALA A 35 18.69 11.55 6.08
N ARG A 36 18.40 12.58 6.89
CA ARG A 36 18.87 13.94 6.66
C ARG A 36 20.39 14.02 6.57
N ASP A 37 21.09 13.45 7.55
CA ASP A 37 22.54 13.54 7.61
C ASP A 37 23.20 12.82 6.43
N TRP A 38 22.66 11.66 6.04
CA TRP A 38 23.08 10.95 4.82
C TRP A 38 22.84 11.80 3.57
N LEU A 39 21.65 12.38 3.38
CA LEU A 39 21.33 13.29 2.26
C LEU A 39 22.28 14.47 2.18
N ARG A 40 22.62 15.07 3.33
CA ARG A 40 23.53 16.21 3.41
C ARG A 40 24.95 15.88 2.91
N THR A 41 25.37 14.62 3.06
CA THR A 41 26.67 14.13 2.58
C THR A 41 26.63 13.60 1.14
N GLY A 42 25.45 13.52 0.54
CA GLY A 42 25.25 13.03 -0.82
C GLY A 42 25.97 13.90 -1.85
N LYS A 43 26.60 13.24 -2.81
CA LYS A 43 27.21 13.91 -3.96
C LYS A 43 26.13 14.64 -4.77
N ASP A 44 26.44 15.86 -5.22
CA ASP A 44 25.58 16.65 -6.11
C ASP A 44 24.22 17.08 -5.49
N ILE A 45 24.07 17.05 -4.15
CA ILE A 45 22.82 17.47 -3.45
C ILE A 45 22.35 18.88 -3.85
N LEU A 46 23.28 19.79 -4.15
CA LEU A 46 22.96 21.15 -4.59
C LEU A 46 22.31 21.21 -5.99
N GLU A 47 22.41 20.14 -6.78
CA GLU A 47 21.80 20.01 -8.10
C GLU A 47 20.45 19.29 -8.06
N PHE A 48 20.07 18.72 -6.91
CA PHE A 48 18.84 17.95 -6.79
C PHE A 48 17.62 18.88 -6.83
N LYS A 49 16.62 18.47 -7.63
CA LYS A 49 15.28 19.04 -7.54
C LYS A 49 14.63 18.60 -6.23
N ALA A 50 13.67 19.39 -5.74
CA ALA A 50 12.91 19.08 -4.52
C ALA A 50 12.31 17.67 -4.51
N GLU A 51 11.86 17.17 -5.67
CA GLU A 51 11.28 15.84 -5.78
C GLU A 51 12.29 14.72 -5.50
N ARG A 52 13.50 14.83 -6.03
CA ARG A 52 14.59 13.89 -5.75
C ARG A 52 14.97 13.88 -4.27
N ILE A 53 14.96 15.05 -3.63
CA ILE A 53 15.20 15.18 -2.18
C ILE A 53 14.12 14.43 -1.40
N ARG A 54 12.85 14.66 -1.73
CA ARG A 54 11.69 14.01 -1.09
C ARG A 54 11.73 12.49 -1.22
N GLN A 55 11.96 11.99 -2.42
CA GLN A 55 12.01 10.56 -2.70
C GLN A 55 13.12 9.88 -1.91
N ARG A 56 14.33 10.46 -1.97
CA ARG A 56 15.47 9.94 -1.23
C ARG A 56 15.23 10.00 0.27
N TYR A 57 14.66 11.08 0.79
CA TYR A 57 14.37 11.20 2.21
C TYR A 57 13.39 10.11 2.66
N ALA A 58 12.23 10.00 2.00
CA ALA A 58 11.21 9.00 2.31
C ALA A 58 11.77 7.58 2.29
N MET A 59 12.51 7.24 1.23
CA MET A 59 13.12 5.92 1.05
C MET A 59 14.25 5.65 2.05
N SER A 60 15.01 6.67 2.46
CA SER A 60 16.07 6.51 3.45
C SER A 60 15.53 6.30 4.87
N VAL A 61 14.47 7.03 5.22
CA VAL A 61 13.74 6.81 6.48
C VAL A 61 13.13 5.42 6.48
N PHE A 62 12.45 5.04 5.39
CA PHE A 62 11.88 3.69 5.23
C PHE A 62 12.94 2.59 5.39
N PHE A 63 14.09 2.72 4.73
CA PHE A 63 15.19 1.77 4.90
C PHE A 63 15.66 1.68 6.36
N CYS A 64 15.81 2.81 7.04
CA CYS A 64 16.28 2.82 8.43
C CYS A 64 15.25 2.28 9.42
N GLU A 65 13.98 2.66 9.30
CA GLU A 65 12.90 2.29 10.23
C GLU A 65 12.51 0.80 10.10
N MET A 66 12.79 0.18 8.96
CA MET A 66 12.45 -1.21 8.68
C MET A 66 13.64 -2.17 8.79
N ASP A 67 14.69 -1.79 9.54
CA ASP A 67 15.92 -2.56 9.69
C ASP A 67 16.61 -2.93 8.36
N GLY A 68 16.73 -1.95 7.47
CA GLY A 68 17.29 -2.10 6.11
C GLY A 68 18.67 -2.76 6.01
N GLY A 69 19.47 -2.68 7.07
CA GLY A 69 20.77 -3.36 7.14
C GLY A 69 20.67 -4.89 7.16
N ASP A 70 19.52 -5.44 7.54
CA ASP A 70 19.26 -6.88 7.64
C ASP A 70 18.36 -7.40 6.48
N TRP A 71 18.04 -6.53 5.51
CA TRP A 71 17.25 -6.91 4.34
C TRP A 71 17.97 -7.91 3.45
N ILE A 72 17.20 -8.81 2.81
CA ILE A 72 17.73 -9.81 1.87
C ILE A 72 18.34 -9.13 0.63
N GLN A 73 17.73 -8.04 0.17
CA GLN A 73 18.12 -7.22 -0.98
C GLN A 73 18.21 -5.74 -0.57
N GLY A 74 19.29 -5.39 0.14
CA GLY A 74 19.57 -4.02 0.60
C GLY A 74 20.73 -3.31 -0.11
N ASP A 75 21.58 -4.02 -0.86
CA ASP A 75 22.93 -3.55 -1.25
C ASP A 75 23.01 -2.22 -2.02
N SER A 76 21.96 -1.82 -2.74
CA SER A 76 21.93 -0.57 -3.51
C SER A 76 21.22 0.59 -2.81
N TRP A 77 20.56 0.33 -1.68
CA TRP A 77 19.88 1.37 -0.91
C TRP A 77 20.91 2.29 -0.26
N LEU A 78 20.57 3.57 -0.19
CA LEU A 78 21.47 4.62 0.30
C LEU A 78 22.78 4.76 -0.50
N SER A 79 22.81 4.27 -1.74
CA SER A 79 23.94 4.45 -2.67
C SER A 79 23.86 5.77 -3.46
N ASP A 80 24.95 6.09 -4.17
CA ASP A 80 25.03 7.24 -5.07
C ASP A 80 24.23 7.05 -6.38
N LEU A 81 23.70 5.84 -6.64
CA LEU A 81 22.81 5.59 -7.79
C LEU A 81 21.54 6.45 -7.70
N HIS A 82 20.87 6.67 -8.83
CA HIS A 82 19.55 7.28 -8.82
C HIS A 82 18.61 6.44 -7.95
N GLU A 83 17.73 7.04 -7.16
CA GLU A 83 16.89 6.32 -6.19
C GLU A 83 15.89 5.36 -6.84
N CYS A 84 15.64 5.56 -8.13
CA CYS A 84 14.85 4.69 -8.98
C CYS A 84 15.60 3.42 -9.38
N ASP A 85 16.93 3.40 -9.20
CA ASP A 85 17.78 2.24 -9.44
C ASP A 85 18.12 1.50 -8.11
N TRP A 86 17.57 1.93 -6.95
CA TRP A 86 17.90 1.33 -5.63
C TRP A 86 17.36 -0.08 -5.44
N TYR A 87 16.31 -0.46 -6.16
CA TYR A 87 15.79 -1.82 -6.16
C TYR A 87 16.17 -2.50 -7.46
N ASN A 88 17.06 -3.49 -7.34
CA ASN A 88 17.77 -4.12 -8.45
C ASN A 88 16.87 -5.11 -9.22
N LYS A 89 15.98 -4.60 -10.06
CA LYS A 89 15.24 -5.41 -11.04
C LYS A 89 15.45 -4.87 -12.45
N VAL A 90 16.22 -5.62 -13.24
CA VAL A 90 16.53 -5.30 -14.65
C VAL A 90 15.24 -5.06 -15.44
N GLY A 91 15.14 -3.92 -16.12
CA GLY A 91 14.02 -3.60 -17.02
C GLY A 91 12.79 -2.98 -16.37
N LEU A 92 12.84 -2.68 -15.07
CA LEU A 92 11.82 -1.90 -14.36
C LEU A 92 12.25 -0.44 -14.31
N ASP A 93 11.39 0.49 -14.73
CA ASP A 93 11.56 1.93 -14.49
C ASP A 93 10.48 2.40 -13.53
N PRO A 94 10.80 2.49 -12.24
CA PRO A 94 9.80 2.70 -11.20
C PRO A 94 9.58 4.17 -10.86
N CYS A 95 10.41 5.02 -11.44
CA CYS A 95 10.13 6.42 -11.54
C CYS A 95 9.98 6.75 -13.01
N ASN A 96 8.79 7.07 -13.49
CA ASN A 96 8.56 7.43 -14.89
C ASN A 96 9.68 8.32 -15.47
N ARG A 97 10.57 7.71 -16.26
CA ARG A 97 11.76 8.33 -16.85
C ARG A 97 12.64 9.09 -15.85
N ARG A 98 12.78 8.54 -14.64
CA ARG A 98 13.57 9.08 -13.51
C ARG A 98 13.08 10.42 -12.97
N GLU A 99 11.82 10.79 -13.19
CA GLU A 99 11.28 12.06 -12.70
C GLU A 99 10.59 11.91 -11.33
N GLN A 100 9.62 11.00 -11.24
CA GLN A 100 8.78 10.81 -10.07
C GLN A 100 8.57 9.33 -9.78
N MET A 101 8.73 8.91 -8.53
CA MET A 101 8.48 7.54 -8.10
C MET A 101 6.99 7.25 -8.16
N GLU A 102 6.67 6.27 -8.99
CA GLU A 102 5.31 5.83 -9.29
C GLU A 102 5.06 4.40 -8.80
N MET A 103 6.15 3.67 -8.53
CA MET A 103 6.09 2.30 -8.04
C MET A 103 7.11 2.09 -6.92
N LEU A 104 6.67 1.45 -5.83
CA LEU A 104 7.54 0.95 -4.78
C LEU A 104 7.26 -0.53 -4.53
N ARG A 105 8.21 -1.40 -4.91
CA ARG A 105 8.12 -2.85 -4.72
C ARG A 105 9.23 -3.39 -3.82
N VAL A 106 8.87 -3.80 -2.61
CA VAL A 106 9.80 -4.41 -1.65
C VAL A 106 9.18 -5.69 -1.08
N THR A 107 9.22 -6.75 -1.88
CA THR A 107 8.63 -8.07 -1.61
C THR A 107 9.70 -9.06 -1.17
N ASP A 108 9.36 -10.00 -0.28
CA ASP A 108 10.26 -11.09 0.14
C ASP A 108 11.63 -10.58 0.65
N ASN A 109 11.61 -9.57 1.53
CA ASN A 109 12.83 -8.83 1.86
C ASN A 109 13.13 -8.71 3.36
N GLY A 110 12.30 -9.33 4.20
CA GLY A 110 12.51 -9.39 5.64
C GLY A 110 12.21 -8.08 6.37
N LEU A 111 11.41 -7.19 5.79
CA LEU A 111 11.04 -5.91 6.42
C LEU A 111 10.31 -6.18 7.74
N ALA A 112 10.73 -5.53 8.82
CA ALA A 112 10.10 -5.63 10.12
C ALA A 112 9.80 -4.22 10.66
N GLY A 113 8.85 -4.11 11.58
CA GLY A 113 8.44 -2.83 12.17
C GLY A 113 7.15 -2.26 11.59
N THR A 114 6.90 -0.97 11.84
CA THR A 114 5.63 -0.29 11.49
C THR A 114 5.82 0.67 10.33
N MET A 115 4.88 0.71 9.39
CA MET A 115 4.96 1.58 8.20
C MET A 115 5.24 3.06 8.57
N PRO A 116 6.33 3.68 8.04
CA PRO A 116 6.68 5.05 8.38
C PRO A 116 5.82 6.04 7.59
N VAL A 117 5.41 7.12 8.24
CA VAL A 117 4.53 8.14 7.64
C VAL A 117 5.20 8.93 6.51
N GLU A 118 6.53 8.91 6.44
CA GLU A 118 7.33 9.55 5.41
C GLU A 118 7.14 8.91 4.03
N LEU A 119 6.69 7.64 3.94
CA LEU A 119 6.36 7.02 2.66
C LEU A 119 5.25 7.76 1.91
N PHE A 120 4.34 8.42 2.63
CA PHE A 120 3.24 9.19 2.04
C PHE A 120 3.68 10.49 1.36
N ILE A 121 4.97 10.85 1.45
CA ILE A 121 5.58 11.90 0.64
C ILE A 121 5.62 11.50 -0.84
N LEU A 122 5.68 10.20 -1.14
CA LEU A 122 5.68 9.64 -2.49
C LEU A 122 4.25 9.67 -3.08
N SER A 123 3.69 10.87 -3.27
CA SER A 123 2.25 11.04 -3.54
C SER A 123 1.78 10.48 -4.88
N ASN A 124 2.70 10.23 -5.82
CA ASN A 124 2.38 9.76 -7.17
C ASN A 124 2.52 8.24 -7.33
N LEU A 125 2.67 7.49 -6.23
CA LEU A 125 2.63 6.03 -6.28
C LEU A 125 1.28 5.57 -6.84
N TYR A 126 1.31 4.87 -7.98
CA TYR A 126 0.19 4.08 -8.46
C TYR A 126 0.27 2.64 -7.93
N GLU A 127 1.48 2.13 -7.69
CA GLU A 127 1.69 0.78 -7.19
C GLU A 127 2.55 0.75 -5.92
N PHE A 128 2.01 0.15 -4.86
CA PHE A 128 2.70 -0.06 -3.60
C PHE A 128 2.61 -1.51 -3.17
N THR A 129 3.76 -2.19 -3.11
CA THR A 129 3.83 -3.61 -2.71
C THR A 129 4.92 -3.90 -1.69
N LEU A 130 4.50 -4.53 -0.59
CA LEU A 130 5.33 -4.98 0.53
C LEU A 130 5.05 -6.44 0.90
N ALA A 131 4.59 -7.25 -0.07
CA ALA A 131 4.19 -8.64 0.18
C ALA A 131 5.32 -9.49 0.81
N ASN A 132 4.93 -10.50 1.59
CA ASN A 132 5.85 -11.47 2.18
C ASN A 132 6.96 -10.83 3.03
N ASN A 133 6.57 -10.07 4.05
CA ASN A 133 7.48 -9.47 5.01
C ASN A 133 6.97 -9.70 6.44
N MET A 134 7.55 -9.00 7.41
CA MET A 134 7.20 -9.05 8.84
C MET A 134 6.70 -7.69 9.33
N MET A 135 6.12 -6.87 8.44
CA MET A 135 5.55 -5.57 8.79
C MET A 135 4.40 -5.75 9.77
N SER A 136 4.35 -4.94 10.82
CA SER A 136 3.34 -5.03 11.88
C SER A 136 2.70 -3.68 12.21
N GLY A 137 1.75 -3.69 13.13
CA GLY A 137 1.01 -2.50 13.56
C GLY A 137 -0.09 -2.10 12.57
N THR A 138 -0.61 -0.88 12.72
CA THR A 138 -1.74 -0.38 11.93
C THR A 138 -1.29 0.42 10.71
N LEU A 139 -2.12 0.44 9.67
CA LEU A 139 -1.94 1.35 8.53
C LEU A 139 -2.11 2.82 8.97
N PRO A 140 -1.19 3.75 8.60
CA PRO A 140 -1.31 5.17 8.96
C PRO A 140 -2.54 5.84 8.35
N GLN A 141 -3.10 6.86 9.02
CA GLN A 141 -4.29 7.60 8.55
C GLN A 141 -3.99 8.63 7.44
N LEU A 142 -2.96 8.38 6.62
CA LEU A 142 -2.44 9.30 5.59
C LEU A 142 -2.63 8.77 4.16
N PHE A 143 -3.43 7.73 3.96
CA PHE A 143 -3.72 7.21 2.61
C PHE A 143 -4.39 8.27 1.71
N ASP A 144 -4.95 9.37 2.22
CA ASP A 144 -5.38 10.48 1.35
C ASP A 144 -4.23 11.16 0.56
N LYS A 145 -2.97 10.87 0.90
CA LYS A 145 -1.79 11.48 0.26
C LYS A 145 -1.31 10.75 -0.99
N PHE A 146 -1.55 9.45 -1.11
CA PHE A 146 -1.36 8.78 -2.39
C PHE A 146 -2.51 9.21 -3.31
N LYS A 147 -2.19 9.70 -4.49
CA LYS A 147 -3.19 10.29 -5.40
C LYS A 147 -3.58 9.36 -6.54
N GLU A 148 -2.68 8.47 -6.91
CA GLU A 148 -2.76 7.70 -8.15
C GLU A 148 -2.87 6.19 -7.88
N LEU A 149 -3.07 5.76 -6.63
CA LEU A 149 -2.98 4.36 -6.22
C LEU A 149 -4.02 3.50 -6.95
N ASP A 150 -3.53 2.60 -7.80
CA ASP A 150 -4.33 1.59 -8.50
C ASP A 150 -4.06 0.15 -8.03
N THR A 151 -2.91 -0.06 -7.37
CA THR A 151 -2.42 -1.37 -6.97
C THR A 151 -1.83 -1.31 -5.56
N LEU A 152 -2.48 -2.00 -4.62
CA LEU A 152 -1.99 -2.17 -3.24
C LEU A 152 -1.84 -3.65 -2.93
N VAL A 153 -0.60 -4.10 -2.69
CA VAL A 153 -0.27 -5.52 -2.48
C VAL A 153 0.61 -5.70 -1.25
N ILE A 154 0.00 -5.95 -0.10
CA ILE A 154 0.66 -6.14 1.20
C ILE A 154 0.35 -7.49 1.89
N PRO A 155 0.05 -8.59 1.18
CA PRO A 155 -0.27 -9.85 1.84
C PRO A 155 0.93 -10.45 2.57
N PHE A 156 0.64 -11.42 3.44
CA PHE A 156 1.64 -12.16 4.22
C PHE A 156 2.53 -11.21 5.03
N ASN A 157 1.89 -10.43 5.88
CA ASN A 157 2.50 -9.56 6.87
C ASN A 157 1.79 -9.77 8.22
N GLN A 158 2.08 -8.89 9.19
CA GLN A 158 1.52 -8.91 10.54
C GLN A 158 0.73 -7.61 10.82
N PHE A 159 0.18 -6.98 9.78
CA PHE A 159 -0.61 -5.76 9.95
C PHE A 159 -1.89 -6.06 10.73
N GLU A 160 -2.32 -5.11 11.55
CA GLU A 160 -3.51 -5.23 12.38
C GLU A 160 -4.36 -3.95 12.38
N GLY A 161 -5.47 -3.97 13.11
CA GLY A 161 -6.39 -2.84 13.19
C GLY A 161 -7.27 -2.71 11.94
N SER A 162 -8.03 -1.62 11.86
CA SER A 162 -8.93 -1.36 10.73
C SER A 162 -8.23 -0.58 9.62
N PHE A 163 -8.66 -0.79 8.38
CA PHE A 163 -8.27 0.08 7.27
C PHE A 163 -8.65 1.55 7.57
N PRO A 164 -7.74 2.52 7.36
CA PRO A 164 -8.11 3.92 7.19
C PRO A 164 -9.18 4.01 6.09
N ARG A 165 -10.21 4.84 6.30
CA ARG A 165 -11.34 4.96 5.38
C ARG A 165 -10.88 5.23 3.93
N GLN A 166 -9.82 6.01 3.79
CA GLN A 166 -9.22 6.44 2.53
C GLN A 166 -8.73 5.28 1.66
N VAL A 167 -8.37 4.12 2.25
CA VAL A 167 -8.01 2.91 1.48
C VAL A 167 -9.16 2.44 0.59
N TRP A 168 -10.40 2.75 0.98
CA TRP A 168 -11.61 2.40 0.23
C TRP A 168 -12.08 3.51 -0.72
N GLU A 169 -11.31 4.58 -0.88
CA GLU A 169 -11.73 5.79 -1.62
C GLU A 169 -10.86 6.08 -2.85
N TYR A 170 -10.22 5.04 -3.41
CA TYR A 170 -9.41 5.12 -4.62
C TYR A 170 -10.22 4.76 -5.87
N PRO A 171 -10.61 5.74 -6.70
CA PRO A 171 -11.42 5.47 -7.89
C PRO A 171 -10.69 4.64 -8.94
N ASP A 172 -9.37 4.73 -8.99
CA ASP A 172 -8.51 4.04 -9.95
C ASP A 172 -8.01 2.68 -9.45
N MET A 173 -8.36 2.26 -8.21
CA MET A 173 -7.98 0.94 -7.70
C MET A 173 -8.45 -0.17 -8.62
N VAL A 174 -7.51 -0.98 -9.08
CA VAL A 174 -7.69 -2.17 -9.90
C VAL A 174 -7.42 -3.44 -9.09
N TYR A 175 -6.36 -3.44 -8.29
CA TYR A 175 -5.86 -4.62 -7.60
C TYR A 175 -5.59 -4.34 -6.13
N LEU A 176 -6.42 -4.93 -5.26
CA LEU A 176 -6.26 -4.86 -3.81
C LEU A 176 -5.97 -6.25 -3.26
N ASP A 177 -4.81 -6.41 -2.64
CA ASP A 177 -4.39 -7.65 -2.00
C ASP A 177 -3.78 -7.35 -0.63
N VAL A 178 -4.53 -7.73 0.40
CA VAL A 178 -4.26 -7.50 1.81
C VAL A 178 -4.37 -8.80 2.61
N ALA A 179 -4.37 -9.93 1.90
CA ALA A 179 -4.59 -11.26 2.45
C ALA A 179 -3.55 -11.66 3.50
N TYR A 180 -3.85 -12.63 4.34
CA TYR A 180 -2.90 -13.17 5.33
C TYR A 180 -2.28 -12.07 6.22
N ASN A 181 -3.17 -11.34 6.91
CA ASN A 181 -2.84 -10.31 7.89
C ASN A 181 -3.81 -10.42 9.09
N GLY A 182 -3.76 -9.47 10.01
CA GLY A 182 -4.66 -9.33 11.16
C GLY A 182 -5.72 -8.24 11.00
N PHE A 183 -6.04 -7.80 9.77
CA PHE A 183 -6.94 -6.66 9.56
C PHE A 183 -8.36 -6.91 10.10
N THR A 184 -8.96 -5.85 10.66
CA THR A 184 -10.30 -5.85 11.23
C THR A 184 -11.17 -4.79 10.55
N GLY A 185 -12.44 -4.70 10.94
CA GLY A 185 -13.40 -3.74 10.39
C GLY A 185 -14.34 -4.38 9.37
N THR A 186 -14.86 -3.57 8.46
CA THR A 186 -15.92 -3.95 7.50
C THR A 186 -15.62 -3.38 6.12
N ILE A 187 -16.10 -4.03 5.07
CA ILE A 187 -16.12 -3.44 3.72
C ILE A 187 -17.20 -2.34 3.66
N PRO A 188 -16.89 -1.12 3.18
CA PRO A 188 -17.88 -0.04 3.10
C PRO A 188 -19.03 -0.35 2.14
N THR A 189 -20.23 0.13 2.47
CA THR A 189 -21.43 -0.10 1.65
C THR A 189 -21.44 0.68 0.34
N ASP A 190 -20.62 1.72 0.21
CA ASP A 190 -20.50 2.58 -0.97
C ASP A 190 -19.29 2.25 -1.86
N ILE A 191 -18.67 1.07 -1.68
CA ILE A 191 -17.47 0.63 -2.41
C ILE A 191 -17.63 0.69 -3.93
N ASP A 192 -18.83 0.42 -4.46
CA ASP A 192 -19.11 0.48 -5.90
C ASP A 192 -19.01 1.88 -6.48
N THR A 193 -19.30 2.90 -5.67
CA THR A 193 -19.18 4.31 -6.06
C THR A 193 -17.78 4.86 -5.84
N ARG A 194 -17.01 4.26 -4.93
CA ARG A 194 -15.68 4.75 -4.51
C ARG A 194 -14.53 4.08 -5.24
N MET A 195 -14.68 2.80 -5.60
CA MET A 195 -13.67 1.99 -6.28
C MET A 195 -14.29 1.29 -7.51
N PRO A 196 -14.91 2.03 -8.45
CA PRO A 196 -15.68 1.45 -9.56
C PRO A 196 -14.83 0.60 -10.51
N ASN A 197 -13.51 0.78 -10.49
CA ASN A 197 -12.55 0.09 -11.36
C ASN A 197 -11.97 -1.20 -10.75
N LEU A 198 -12.35 -1.55 -9.51
CA LEU A 198 -11.80 -2.71 -8.80
C LEU A 198 -12.08 -4.00 -9.58
N GLN A 199 -11.02 -4.75 -9.86
CA GLN A 199 -11.04 -5.99 -10.64
C GLN A 199 -10.71 -7.22 -9.79
N VAL A 200 -9.78 -7.05 -8.85
CA VAL A 200 -9.29 -8.12 -7.98
C VAL A 200 -9.25 -7.61 -6.55
N ALA A 201 -9.84 -8.38 -5.66
CA ALA A 201 -9.89 -8.08 -4.24
C ALA A 201 -9.62 -9.37 -3.45
N PHE A 202 -8.42 -9.44 -2.86
CA PHE A 202 -7.97 -10.54 -2.01
C PHE A 202 -7.86 -10.02 -0.57
N LEU A 203 -8.79 -10.47 0.27
CA LEU A 203 -8.91 -10.08 1.66
C LEU A 203 -8.97 -11.29 2.60
N GLU A 204 -8.73 -12.49 2.07
CA GLU A 204 -8.78 -13.74 2.79
C GLU A 204 -7.78 -13.79 3.94
N ASN A 205 -8.02 -14.69 4.90
CA ASN A 205 -7.12 -14.90 6.04
C ASN A 205 -6.87 -13.60 6.84
N ASN A 206 -7.96 -12.98 7.29
CA ASN A 206 -7.96 -11.77 8.11
C ASN A 206 -9.02 -11.86 9.23
N ASN A 207 -9.24 -10.77 9.96
CA ASN A 207 -10.28 -10.65 11.00
C ASN A 207 -11.42 -9.70 10.57
N LEU A 208 -11.68 -9.55 9.26
CA LEU A 208 -12.75 -8.69 8.75
C LEU A 208 -14.12 -9.25 9.12
N SER A 209 -15.08 -8.37 9.34
CA SER A 209 -16.37 -8.71 9.94
C SER A 209 -17.53 -7.91 9.34
N GLY A 210 -18.73 -8.11 9.88
CA GLY A 210 -19.96 -7.48 9.37
C GLY A 210 -20.50 -8.17 8.12
N PRO A 211 -21.57 -7.65 7.49
CA PRO A 211 -22.12 -8.22 6.26
C PRO A 211 -21.25 -7.89 5.04
N ILE A 212 -21.23 -8.78 4.06
CA ILE A 212 -20.71 -8.47 2.72
C ILE A 212 -21.69 -7.46 2.08
N PRO A 213 -21.24 -6.26 1.66
CA PRO A 213 -22.13 -5.26 1.09
C PRO A 213 -22.77 -5.74 -0.21
N GLU A 214 -24.09 -5.55 -0.36
CA GLU A 214 -24.80 -5.90 -1.60
C GLU A 214 -24.22 -5.16 -2.81
N ASN A 215 -23.80 -3.91 -2.62
CA ASN A 215 -23.21 -3.07 -3.65
C ASN A 215 -21.89 -3.62 -4.22
N LEU A 216 -21.20 -4.54 -3.54
CA LEU A 216 -20.01 -5.19 -4.08
C LEU A 216 -20.31 -5.90 -5.42
N GLY A 217 -21.53 -6.41 -5.57
CA GLY A 217 -22.04 -6.98 -6.82
C GLY A 217 -22.25 -5.99 -7.97
N ASN A 218 -22.19 -4.68 -7.72
CA ASN A 218 -22.32 -3.65 -8.76
C ASN A 218 -20.98 -3.34 -9.46
N LEU A 219 -19.85 -3.85 -8.95
CA LEU A 219 -18.52 -3.65 -9.52
C LEU A 219 -18.38 -4.43 -10.85
N LYS A 220 -18.65 -3.76 -11.96
CA LYS A 220 -18.72 -4.37 -13.31
C LYS A 220 -17.40 -4.98 -13.79
N GLN A 221 -16.28 -4.52 -13.23
CA GLN A 221 -14.95 -5.02 -13.57
C GLN A 221 -14.49 -6.15 -12.66
N LEU A 222 -15.11 -6.32 -11.49
CA LEU A 222 -14.72 -7.32 -10.49
C LEU A 222 -14.83 -8.73 -11.09
N HIS A 223 -13.72 -9.46 -11.01
CA HIS A 223 -13.64 -10.81 -11.55
C HIS A 223 -13.00 -11.82 -10.60
N ARG A 224 -12.27 -11.37 -9.57
CA ARG A 224 -11.79 -12.25 -8.49
C ARG A 224 -12.03 -11.60 -7.15
N LEU A 225 -12.73 -12.33 -6.28
CA LEU A 225 -13.08 -11.88 -4.93
C LEU A 225 -12.86 -13.03 -3.96
N HIS A 226 -11.84 -12.88 -3.10
CA HIS A 226 -11.52 -13.84 -2.05
C HIS A 226 -11.77 -13.16 -0.70
N LEU A 227 -12.74 -13.70 0.05
CA LEU A 227 -13.16 -13.20 1.36
C LEU A 227 -13.16 -14.33 2.41
N ASP A 228 -12.68 -15.51 2.04
CA ASP A 228 -12.59 -16.69 2.89
C ASP A 228 -11.69 -16.47 4.12
N ASP A 229 -11.80 -17.35 5.12
CA ASP A 229 -11.04 -17.25 6.38
C ASP A 229 -11.16 -15.87 7.05
N ASN A 230 -12.40 -15.43 7.27
CA ASN A 230 -12.74 -14.16 7.92
C ASN A 230 -13.92 -14.33 8.89
N LYS A 231 -14.52 -13.22 9.33
CA LYS A 231 -15.67 -13.19 10.24
C LYS A 231 -16.88 -12.50 9.60
N PHE A 232 -17.02 -12.57 8.28
CA PHE A 232 -18.19 -12.01 7.59
C PHE A 232 -19.46 -12.75 8.01
N THR A 233 -20.54 -11.99 8.16
CA THR A 233 -21.84 -12.44 8.68
C THR A 233 -22.95 -12.13 7.69
N GLY A 234 -24.19 -12.51 8.01
CA GLY A 234 -25.35 -12.22 7.17
C GLY A 234 -25.48 -13.20 6.01
N LYS A 235 -26.17 -12.78 4.95
CA LYS A 235 -26.44 -13.62 3.78
C LYS A 235 -25.56 -13.20 2.61
N ILE A 236 -25.25 -14.15 1.74
CA ILE A 236 -24.66 -13.86 0.43
C ILE A 236 -25.72 -13.12 -0.40
N SER A 237 -25.39 -11.94 -0.91
CA SER A 237 -26.33 -11.16 -1.73
C SER A 237 -26.43 -11.77 -3.14
N PRO A 238 -27.65 -11.90 -3.71
CA PRO A 238 -27.84 -12.23 -5.13
C PRO A 238 -27.10 -11.30 -6.09
N THR A 239 -26.80 -10.06 -5.67
CA THR A 239 -26.07 -9.08 -6.47
C THR A 239 -24.66 -9.54 -6.82
N LEU A 240 -24.04 -10.44 -6.05
CA LEU A 240 -22.74 -11.03 -6.39
C LEU A 240 -22.79 -11.92 -7.65
N GLY A 241 -24.00 -12.28 -8.12
CA GLY A 241 -24.21 -12.92 -9.43
C GLY A 241 -24.29 -11.93 -10.61
N LEU A 242 -24.24 -10.61 -10.36
CA LEU A 242 -24.33 -9.59 -11.40
C LEU A 242 -23.02 -9.25 -12.13
N PRO A 243 -21.82 -9.26 -11.50
CA PRO A 243 -20.58 -8.93 -12.18
C PRO A 243 -20.34 -9.89 -13.35
N PRO A 244 -20.41 -9.41 -14.61
CA PRO A 244 -20.39 -10.29 -15.78
C PRO A 244 -19.03 -10.96 -16.01
N ARG A 245 -18.02 -10.55 -15.23
CA ARG A 245 -16.65 -11.03 -15.33
C ARG A 245 -16.25 -11.95 -14.19
N MET A 246 -17.10 -12.18 -13.18
CA MET A 246 -16.78 -13.02 -12.03
C MET A 246 -16.24 -14.38 -12.46
N SER A 247 -15.02 -14.69 -12.01
CA SER A 247 -14.27 -15.90 -12.34
C SER A 247 -13.86 -16.67 -11.09
N GLU A 248 -13.63 -15.98 -9.97
CA GLU A 248 -13.32 -16.61 -8.69
C GLU A 248 -14.10 -15.91 -7.58
N LEU A 249 -14.82 -16.68 -6.78
CA LEU A 249 -15.58 -16.20 -5.63
C LEU A 249 -15.37 -17.17 -4.46
N LEU A 250 -14.54 -16.80 -3.50
CA LEU A 250 -14.25 -17.62 -2.32
C LEU A 250 -14.82 -16.96 -1.08
N LEU A 251 -15.75 -17.65 -0.41
CA LEU A 251 -16.52 -17.14 0.73
C LEU A 251 -16.54 -18.12 1.91
N HIS A 252 -15.93 -19.31 1.77
CA HIS A 252 -15.86 -20.33 2.81
C HIS A 252 -15.18 -19.82 4.10
N ASP A 253 -15.29 -20.60 5.19
CA ASP A 253 -14.68 -20.27 6.48
C ASP A 253 -14.99 -18.86 6.99
N ASN A 254 -16.28 -18.51 6.89
CA ASN A 254 -16.89 -17.31 7.45
C ASN A 254 -18.11 -17.67 8.32
N LEU A 255 -18.76 -16.64 8.88
CA LEU A 255 -20.00 -16.75 9.68
C LEU A 255 -21.25 -16.45 8.83
N LEU A 256 -21.19 -16.75 7.53
CA LEU A 256 -22.28 -16.53 6.60
C LEU A 256 -23.45 -17.49 6.89
N THR A 257 -24.66 -17.03 6.60
CA THR A 257 -25.92 -17.71 6.91
C THR A 257 -26.86 -17.65 5.71
N GLY A 258 -27.94 -18.44 5.75
CA GLY A 258 -28.92 -18.49 4.67
C GLY A 258 -28.52 -19.42 3.54
N GLU A 259 -29.22 -19.30 2.42
CA GLU A 259 -29.01 -20.14 1.24
C GLU A 259 -28.05 -19.45 0.26
N VAL A 260 -27.36 -20.25 -0.54
CA VAL A 260 -26.56 -19.75 -1.67
C VAL A 260 -27.51 -19.19 -2.74
N PRO A 261 -27.40 -17.92 -3.15
CA PRO A 261 -28.26 -17.32 -4.16
C PRO A 261 -28.16 -18.07 -5.49
N LYS A 262 -29.31 -18.38 -6.10
CA LYS A 262 -29.37 -19.05 -7.41
C LYS A 262 -28.71 -18.23 -8.51
N GLU A 263 -28.67 -16.91 -8.36
CA GLU A 263 -28.06 -15.93 -9.28
C GLU A 263 -26.54 -16.18 -9.43
N LEU A 264 -25.89 -16.80 -8.45
CA LEU A 264 -24.50 -17.23 -8.61
C LEU A 264 -24.35 -18.34 -9.67
N GLY A 265 -25.42 -19.10 -9.93
CA GLY A 265 -25.48 -20.08 -11.03
C GLY A 265 -25.52 -19.45 -12.42
N ASP A 266 -25.80 -18.15 -12.53
CA ASP A 266 -25.83 -17.42 -13.82
C ASP A 266 -24.44 -16.89 -14.22
N LEU A 267 -23.43 -17.04 -13.35
CA LEU A 267 -22.05 -16.60 -13.59
C LEU A 267 -21.34 -17.55 -14.58
N ASN A 268 -21.57 -17.35 -15.87
CA ASN A 268 -21.02 -18.19 -16.96
C ASN A 268 -19.47 -18.21 -17.06
N ARG A 269 -18.78 -17.31 -16.34
CA ARG A 269 -17.31 -17.23 -16.31
C ARG A 269 -16.69 -17.77 -15.02
N LEU A 270 -17.53 -18.20 -14.07
CA LEU A 270 -17.07 -18.68 -12.77
C LEU A 270 -16.29 -19.99 -12.95
N GLN A 271 -15.04 -19.99 -12.48
CA GLN A 271 -14.12 -21.12 -12.53
C GLN A 271 -13.95 -21.74 -11.14
N LEU A 272 -14.03 -20.93 -10.09
CA LEU A 272 -13.88 -21.37 -8.71
C LEU A 272 -14.92 -20.69 -7.82
N LEU A 273 -15.65 -21.52 -7.06
CA LEU A 273 -16.61 -21.12 -6.05
C LEU A 273 -16.46 -22.07 -4.85
N THR A 274 -16.16 -21.52 -3.68
CA THR A 274 -15.99 -22.27 -2.42
C THR A 274 -16.60 -21.51 -1.26
#